data_AF-A0A944XS82-F1
#
_entry.id   AF-A0A944XS82-F1
#
_cell.length_a   1.000
_cell.length_b   1.000
_cell.length_c   1.000
_cell.angle_alpha   90.00
_cell.angle_beta   90.00
_cell.angle_gamma   90.00
#
_symmetry.space_group_name_H-M   'P 1'
#
loop_
_entity.id
_entity.type
_entity.pdbx_description
1 polymer ?
#
loop_
_entity_poly.entity_id
_entity_poly.type
_entity_poly.pdbx_seq_one_letter_code
_entity_poly.pdbx_strand_id
1 'polypeptide(L)'
;MSRIKNDLVCEIIRVSQTNLLARKKHESTEESGDDAVIKWIQSNAASYRSKYQDCLDSYSALELGDMLSRLTQSKTDLDRILKKYPKR
;
A
#
# COMPACT_ATOMS: atom_id res chain seq x y z
N MET A 1 9.01 -0.76 -18.71
CA MET A 1 9.15 -1.27 -17.32
C MET A 1 9.25 -2.79 -17.38
N SER A 2 10.16 -3.45 -16.65
CA SER A 2 10.28 -4.92 -16.72
C SER A 2 9.07 -5.58 -16.05
N ARG A 3 8.71 -6.81 -16.47
CA ARG A 3 7.59 -7.57 -15.87
C ARG A 3 7.74 -7.69 -14.35
N ILE A 4 8.94 -8.07 -13.89
CA ILE A 4 9.28 -8.16 -12.46
C ILE A 4 8.99 -6.86 -11.71
N LYS A 5 9.33 -5.72 -12.31
CA LYS A 5 9.10 -4.42 -11.67
C LYS A 5 7.61 -4.12 -11.56
N ASN A 6 6.83 -4.41 -12.60
CA ASN A 6 5.37 -4.24 -12.55
C ASN A 6 4.72 -5.14 -11.49
N ASP A 7 5.17 -6.39 -11.40
CA ASP A 7 4.67 -7.35 -10.41
C ASP A 7 4.96 -6.86 -8.98
N LEU A 8 6.17 -6.35 -8.74
CA LEU A 8 6.54 -5.75 -7.45
C LEU A 8 5.67 -4.53 -7.11
N VAL A 9 5.42 -3.62 -8.06
CA VAL A 9 4.56 -2.45 -7.82
C VAL A 9 3.14 -2.88 -7.47
N CYS A 10 2.57 -3.82 -8.23
CA CYS A 10 1.25 -4.38 -7.94
C CYS A 10 1.19 -4.99 -6.54
N GLU A 11 2.20 -5.76 -6.16
CA GLU A 11 2.27 -6.45 -4.88
C GLU A 11 2.43 -5.48 -3.71
N ILE A 12 3.29 -4.48 -3.85
CA ILE A 12 3.48 -3.39 -2.87
C ILE A 12 2.16 -2.66 -2.61
N ILE A 13 1.42 -2.30 -3.66
CA ILE A 13 0.13 -1.62 -3.54
C ILE A 13 -0.87 -2.53 -2.81
N ARG A 14 -0.94 -3.81 -3.20
CA ARG A 14 -1.85 -4.79 -2.59
C ARG A 14 -1.59 -4.98 -1.09
N VAL A 15 -0.35 -5.22 -0.71
CA VAL A 15 0.05 -5.41 0.71
C VAL A 15 -0.20 -4.14 1.52
N SER A 16 0.21 -2.99 0.99
CA SER A 16 0.01 -1.69 1.62
C SER A 16 -1.48 -1.38 1.86
N GLN A 17 -2.33 -1.60 0.87
CA GLN A 17 -3.79 -1.43 1.01
C GLN A 17 -4.36 -2.38 2.05
N THR A 18 -3.94 -3.65 2.04
CA THR A 18 -4.39 -4.65 3.03
C THR A 18 -4.02 -4.23 4.45
N ASN A 19 -2.80 -3.74 4.65
CA ASN A 19 -2.33 -3.25 5.95
C ASN A 19 -3.13 -2.01 6.41
N LEU A 20 -3.41 -1.07 5.51
CA LEU A 20 -4.24 0.10 5.82
C LEU A 20 -5.67 -0.30 6.20
N LEU A 21 -6.27 -1.25 5.48
CA LEU A 21 -7.62 -1.74 5.76
C LEU A 21 -7.69 -2.44 7.11
N ALA A 22 -6.72 -3.30 7.42
CA ALA A 22 -6.63 -3.94 8.72
C ALA A 22 -6.55 -2.91 9.85
N ARG A 23 -5.76 -1.85 9.68
CA ARG A 23 -5.69 -0.73 10.63
C ARG A 23 -7.03 -0.01 10.78
N LYS A 24 -7.69 0.36 9.67
CA LYS A 24 -9.00 1.03 9.71
C LYS A 24 -10.07 0.18 10.39
N LYS A 25 -10.04 -1.14 10.19
CA LYS A 25 -10.90 -2.08 10.89
C LYS A 25 -10.65 -2.05 12.40
N HIS A 26 -9.39 -2.06 12.82
CA HIS A 26 -9.05 -1.95 14.25
C HIS A 26 -9.39 -0.59 14.87
N GLU A 27 -9.30 0.50 14.10
CA GLU A 27 -9.66 1.85 14.55
C GLU A 27 -11.18 2.06 14.62
N SER A 28 -11.97 1.24 13.91
CA SER A 28 -13.43 1.27 13.96
C SER A 28 -13.91 0.40 15.13
N THR A 29 -14.21 1.03 16.27
CA THR A 29 -14.58 0.34 17.53
C THR A 29 -16.01 -0.23 17.58
N GLU A 30 -16.79 -0.13 16.50
CA GLU A 30 -18.19 -0.56 16.44
C GLU A 30 -18.36 -1.84 15.60
N GLU A 31 -19.42 -2.63 15.86
CA GLU A 31 -19.83 -3.83 15.09
C GLU A 31 -19.93 -3.58 13.57
N SER A 32 -20.00 -2.32 13.14
CA SER A 32 -20.02 -1.86 11.74
C SER A 32 -18.62 -1.75 11.07
N GLY A 33 -17.54 -2.24 11.69
CA GLY A 33 -16.18 -2.10 11.16
C GLY A 33 -15.97 -2.65 9.73
N ASP A 34 -16.69 -3.70 9.35
CA ASP A 34 -16.62 -4.27 8.00
C ASP A 34 -17.32 -3.38 6.95
N ASP A 35 -18.45 -2.74 7.30
CA ASP A 35 -19.12 -1.77 6.43
C ASP A 35 -18.28 -0.51 6.20
N ALA A 36 -17.56 -0.05 7.23
CA ALA A 36 -16.63 1.07 7.12
C ALA A 36 -15.46 0.75 6.18
N VAL A 37 -14.95 -0.48 6.25
CA VAL A 37 -13.90 -1.00 5.35
C VAL A 37 -14.43 -1.10 3.91
N ILE A 38 -15.61 -1.67 3.69
CA ILE A 38 -16.20 -1.81 2.35
C ILE A 38 -16.43 -0.43 1.71
N LYS A 39 -17.03 0.52 2.43
CA LYS A 39 -17.23 1.90 1.94
C LYS A 39 -15.91 2.56 1.60
N TRP A 40 -14.86 2.33 2.40
CA TRP A 40 -13.54 2.85 2.10
C TRP A 40 -13.00 2.26 0.80
N ILE A 41 -13.06 0.93 0.61
CA ILE A 41 -12.61 0.26 -0.62
C ILE A 41 -13.32 0.84 -1.84
N GLN A 42 -14.65 0.91 -1.79
CA GLN A 42 -15.48 1.42 -2.88
C GLN A 42 -15.09 2.86 -3.27
N SER A 43 -14.71 3.68 -2.30
CA SER A 43 -14.40 5.08 -2.54
C SER A 43 -12.91 5.36 -2.80
N ASN A 44 -12.00 4.45 -2.45
CA ASN A 44 -10.56 4.77 -2.36
C ASN A 44 -9.61 3.77 -3.02
N ALA A 45 -10.02 2.53 -3.35
CA ALA A 45 -9.07 1.52 -3.82
C ALA A 45 -8.38 1.89 -5.15
N ALA A 46 -9.15 2.44 -6.11
CA ALA A 46 -8.63 2.88 -7.39
C ALA A 46 -7.73 4.11 -7.26
N SER A 47 -8.16 5.11 -6.48
CA SER A 47 -7.38 6.35 -6.25
C SER A 47 -6.10 6.07 -5.48
N TYR A 48 -6.11 5.12 -4.55
CA TYR A 48 -4.92 4.70 -3.81
C TYR A 48 -3.88 4.07 -4.74
N ARG A 49 -4.31 3.21 -5.69
CA ARG A 49 -3.39 2.67 -6.70
C ARG A 49 -2.77 3.80 -7.52
N SER A 50 -3.60 4.68 -8.08
CA SER A 50 -3.14 5.81 -8.89
C SER A 50 -2.20 6.74 -8.13
N LYS A 51 -2.47 7.02 -6.84
CA LYS A 51 -1.63 7.86 -5.98
C LYS A 51 -0.18 7.38 -5.88
N TYR A 52 0.04 6.06 -5.83
CA TYR A 52 1.37 5.50 -5.60
C TYR A 52 2.03 4.91 -6.85
N GLN A 53 1.29 4.66 -7.93
CA GLN A 53 1.82 4.08 -9.15
C GLN A 53 3.04 4.88 -9.66
N ASP A 54 2.87 6.17 -9.94
CA ASP A 54 3.94 7.04 -10.45
C ASP A 54 5.14 7.12 -9.49
N CYS A 55 4.88 7.10 -8.18
CA CYS A 55 5.93 7.14 -7.16
C CYS A 55 6.72 5.83 -7.11
N LEU A 56 6.05 4.68 -7.22
CA LEU A 56 6.71 3.38 -7.18
C LEU A 56 7.47 3.11 -8.48
N ASP A 57 6.97 3.66 -9.59
CA ASP A 57 7.57 3.50 -10.90
C ASP A 57 8.96 4.16 -11.00
N SER A 58 9.31 5.12 -10.12
CA SER A 58 10.64 5.75 -10.09
C SER A 58 11.72 4.93 -9.37
N TYR A 59 11.37 3.97 -8.50
CA TYR A 59 12.36 3.19 -7.75
C TYR A 59 12.91 2.02 -8.56
N SER A 60 14.10 1.51 -8.23
CA SER A 60 14.64 0.28 -8.84
C SER A 60 13.92 -0.98 -8.34
N ALA A 61 14.06 -2.11 -9.04
CA ALA A 61 13.50 -3.38 -8.59
C ALA A 61 14.04 -3.82 -7.21
N LEU A 62 15.29 -3.50 -6.91
CA LEU A 62 15.91 -3.78 -5.61
C LEU A 62 15.25 -2.97 -4.48
N GLU A 63 15.07 -1.66 -4.71
CA GLU A 63 14.39 -0.77 -3.74
C GLU A 63 12.93 -1.19 -3.53
N LEU A 64 12.22 -1.58 -4.59
CA LEU A 64 10.86 -2.12 -4.50
C LEU A 64 10.81 -3.43 -3.69
N GLY A 65 11.78 -4.33 -3.89
CA GLY A 65 11.89 -5.56 -3.10
C GLY A 65 12.11 -5.31 -1.60
N ASP A 66 12.95 -4.33 -1.25
CA ASP A 66 13.16 -3.91 0.14
C ASP A 66 11.89 -3.28 0.74
N MET A 67 11.21 -2.40 0.00
CA MET A 67 9.93 -1.82 0.42
C MET A 67 8.88 -2.90 0.70
N LEU A 68 8.73 -3.89 -0.20
CA LEU A 68 7.77 -4.98 -0.04
C LEU A 68 8.07 -5.79 1.23
N SER A 69 9.33 -6.12 1.47
CA SER A 69 9.76 -6.83 2.68
C SER A 69 9.40 -6.04 3.94
N ARG A 70 9.66 -4.73 3.96
CA ARG A 70 9.31 -3.86 5.08
C ARG A 70 7.81 -3.72 5.30
N LEU A 71 7.01 -3.56 4.25
CA LEU A 71 5.55 -3.51 4.35
C LEU A 71 5.01 -4.77 5.00
N THR A 72 5.52 -5.93 4.57
CA THR A 72 5.09 -7.24 5.05
C THR A 72 5.47 -7.45 6.52
N GLN A 73 6.71 -7.15 6.90
CA GLN A 73 7.21 -7.36 8.26
C GLN A 73 6.60 -6.38 9.27
N SER A 74 6.49 -5.10 8.90
CA SER A 74 6.03 -4.05 9.81
C SER A 74 4.51 -3.90 9.85
N LYS A 75 3.78 -4.53 8.91
CA LYS A 75 2.33 -4.36 8.72
C LYS A 75 1.92 -2.89 8.60
N THR A 76 2.79 -2.08 8.00
CA THR A 76 2.52 -0.65 7.74
C THR A 76 2.07 -0.41 6.30
N ASP A 77 1.58 0.79 6.03
CA ASP A 77 1.14 1.24 4.72
C ASP A 77 2.17 2.18 4.05
N LEU A 78 1.95 2.49 2.77
CA LEU A 78 2.86 3.31 1.96
C LEU A 78 2.96 4.76 2.46
N ASP A 79 1.93 5.35 3.07
CA ASP A 79 2.01 6.70 3.64
C ASP A 79 3.05 6.74 4.78
N ARG A 80 3.25 5.63 5.50
CA ARG A 80 4.25 5.50 6.56
C ARG A 80 5.63 5.13 6.02
N ILE A 81 5.71 4.22 5.06
CA ILE A 81 7.00 3.76 4.51
C ILE A 81 7.67 4.80 3.62
N LEU A 82 6.92 5.50 2.76
CA LEU A 82 7.50 6.46 1.82
C LEU A 82 8.17 7.66 2.51
N LYS A 83 7.82 7.97 3.76
CA LYS A 83 8.56 8.94 4.59
C LYS A 83 10.04 8.56 4.79
N LYS A 84 10.37 7.26 4.67
CA LYS A 84 11.72 6.71 4.80
C LYS A 84 12.42 6.51 3.45
N TYR A 85 11.73 6.73 2.33
CA TYR A 85 12.26 6.67 0.98
C TYR A 85 12.06 8.02 0.28
N PRO A 86 12.89 9.04 0.58
CA PRO A 86 12.79 10.31 -0.12
C PRO A 86 12.95 10.09 -1.62
N LYS A 87 12.10 10.76 -2.41
CA LYS A 87 12.23 10.77 -3.87
C LYS A 87 13.63 11.30 -4.22
N ARG A 88 14.36 10.56 -5.06
CA ARG A 88 15.59 11.06 -5.67
C ARG A 88 15.25 12.05 -6.77
#